data_AF-A0A7S0ACD2-F1
#
_entry.id   AF-A0A7S0ACD2-F1
#
_cell.length_a   1.000
_cell.length_b   1.000
_cell.length_c   1.000
_cell.angle_alpha   90.00
_cell.angle_beta   90.00
_cell.angle_gamma   90.00
#
_symmetry.space_group_name_H-M   'P 1'
#
loop_
_entity.id
_entity.type
_entity.pdbx_description
1 polymer ?
#
loop_
_entity_poly.entity_id
_entity_poly.type
_entity_poly.pdbx_seq_one_letter_code
_entity_poly.pdbx_strand_id
1 'polypeptide(L)'
;INDFCQGTNEFWKKLVILPVREFAEVRPGGTAPSDPLAKLTAPPEVPGIPRPVWLTILGSVPTALGWYGWYKFSVEEELYQYELQSEGKVTGCGGYGTLFPFVYGVLIGFPLSLLHVPGGETILNAAALWILAGQVNLYRRVNELTEEVTSELGLEGDGRMLYEWWALLPPPLDVVVGLRQVHFLSEYWRVKRGEEYQKDEIAETLFPFISRKERFTLKRFFREPRHWFWFTTTWDDFDFEFLKE
;
A
#
# COMPACT_ATOMS: atom_id res chain seq x y z
N ILE A 1 9.53 -10.83 -16.02
CA ILE A 1 9.01 -9.87 -15.02
C ILE A 1 10.06 -8.81 -14.74
N ASN A 2 11.27 -9.19 -14.30
CA ASN A 2 12.38 -8.27 -14.01
C ASN A 2 12.60 -7.21 -15.11
N ASP A 3 12.96 -7.63 -16.33
CA ASP A 3 13.27 -6.68 -17.43
C ASP A 3 12.08 -5.82 -17.85
N PHE A 4 10.87 -6.39 -17.82
CA PHE A 4 9.64 -5.65 -18.14
C PHE A 4 9.38 -4.55 -17.12
N CYS A 5 9.47 -4.85 -15.83
CA CYS A 5 9.21 -3.88 -14.78
C CYS A 5 10.30 -2.82 -14.69
N GLN A 6 11.58 -3.21 -14.83
CA GLN A 6 12.68 -2.23 -14.90
C GLN A 6 12.52 -1.32 -16.13
N GLY A 7 12.27 -1.89 -17.30
CA GLY A 7 12.06 -1.13 -18.54
C GLY A 7 10.86 -0.19 -18.45
N THR A 8 9.76 -0.64 -17.83
CA THR A 8 8.57 0.17 -17.60
C THR A 8 8.87 1.33 -16.65
N ASN A 9 9.51 1.07 -15.49
CA ASN A 9 9.85 2.12 -14.53
C ASN A 9 10.76 3.18 -15.17
N GLU A 10 11.80 2.75 -15.88
CA GLU A 10 12.74 3.64 -16.57
C GLU A 10 12.11 4.43 -17.71
N PHE A 11 11.20 3.82 -18.47
CA PHE A 11 10.45 4.52 -19.51
C PHE A 11 9.64 5.68 -18.91
N TRP A 12 8.83 5.40 -17.89
CA TRP A 12 7.98 6.42 -17.26
C TRP A 12 8.79 7.48 -16.53
N LYS A 13 9.88 7.10 -15.86
CA LYS A 13 10.82 8.02 -15.23
C LYS A 13 11.40 9.04 -16.22
N LYS A 14 11.68 8.65 -17.48
CA LYS A 14 12.19 9.57 -18.51
C LYS A 14 11.19 10.61 -18.98
N LEU A 15 9.88 10.35 -18.83
CA LEU A 15 8.82 11.28 -19.20
C LEU A 15 8.55 12.34 -18.13
N VAL A 16 9.11 12.17 -16.93
CA VAL A 16 8.94 13.10 -15.82
C VAL A 16 9.88 14.30 -15.96
N ILE A 17 9.37 15.50 -15.74
CA ILE A 17 10.16 16.72 -15.75
C ILE A 17 11.25 16.69 -14.67
N LEU A 18 12.40 17.31 -14.95
CA LEU A 18 13.57 17.26 -14.08
C LEU A 18 13.31 17.65 -12.62
N PRO A 19 12.58 18.75 -12.30
CA PRO A 19 12.35 19.13 -10.90
C PRO A 19 11.58 18.07 -10.09
N VAL A 20 10.63 17.38 -10.74
CA VAL A 20 9.84 16.32 -10.08
C VAL A 20 10.70 15.07 -9.89
N ARG A 21 11.61 14.77 -10.84
CA ARG A 21 12.56 13.65 -10.69
C ARG A 21 13.55 13.89 -9.57
N GLU A 22 14.09 15.10 -9.47
CA GLU A 22 15.01 15.49 -8.39
C GLU A 22 14.31 15.47 -7.03
N PHE A 23 13.05 15.92 -6.99
CA PHE A 23 12.24 15.84 -5.77
C PHE A 23 11.97 14.39 -5.35
N ALA A 24 11.65 13.51 -6.31
CA ALA A 24 11.31 12.10 -6.07
C ALA A 24 12.52 11.15 -6.06
N GLU A 25 13.74 11.69 -6.12
CA GLU A 25 14.96 10.89 -6.12
C GLU A 25 15.09 10.11 -4.82
N VAL A 26 15.37 8.81 -4.95
CA VAL A 26 15.50 7.90 -3.81
C VAL A 26 16.75 8.25 -3.01
N ARG A 27 16.59 8.40 -1.69
CA ARG A 27 17.68 8.75 -0.78
C ARG A 27 18.08 7.58 0.11
N PRO A 28 19.29 7.61 0.70
CA PRO A 28 19.65 6.67 1.76
C PRO A 28 18.69 6.77 2.95
N GLY A 29 18.42 5.64 3.60
CA GLY A 29 17.59 5.61 4.80
C GLY A 29 18.10 6.52 5.92
N GLY A 30 17.17 7.23 6.58
CA GLY A 30 17.47 8.09 7.72
C GLY A 30 17.85 9.52 7.37
N THR A 31 17.66 9.94 6.10
CA THR A 31 17.86 11.34 5.70
C THR A 31 16.65 12.23 5.99
N ALA A 32 15.46 11.63 6.07
CA ALA A 32 14.23 12.30 6.42
C ALA A 32 14.23 12.70 7.91
N PRO A 33 13.91 13.96 8.23
CA PRO A 33 13.69 14.39 9.60
C PRO A 33 12.63 13.53 10.30
N SER A 34 12.74 13.43 11.63
CA SER A 34 11.81 12.64 12.44
C SER A 34 10.42 13.27 12.59
N ASP A 35 10.22 14.51 12.14
CA ASP A 35 8.94 15.17 12.27
C ASP A 35 7.88 14.59 11.30
N PRO A 36 6.59 14.52 11.73
CA PRO A 36 5.56 13.88 10.92
C PRO A 36 5.36 14.47 9.53
N LEU A 37 5.45 15.79 9.40
CA LEU A 37 5.21 16.47 8.12
C LEU A 37 6.36 16.23 7.13
N ALA A 38 7.60 16.21 7.62
CA ALA A 38 8.76 15.83 6.83
C ALA A 38 8.69 14.36 6.45
N LYS A 39 8.33 13.43 7.36
CA LYS A 39 8.11 12.02 6.99
C LYS A 39 7.03 11.85 5.91
N LEU A 40 5.96 12.65 5.98
CA LEU A 40 4.85 12.66 5.03
C LEU A 40 5.26 13.16 3.63
N THR A 41 6.16 14.14 3.57
CA THR A 41 6.57 14.80 2.31
C THR A 41 7.95 14.36 1.82
N ALA A 42 8.64 13.52 2.60
CA ALA A 42 9.95 13.00 2.26
C ALA A 42 9.90 12.18 0.97
N PRO A 43 10.97 12.28 0.16
CA PRO A 43 11.16 11.38 -0.96
C PRO A 43 11.27 9.92 -0.51
N PRO A 44 11.14 8.99 -1.46
CA PRO A 44 11.45 7.58 -1.23
C PRO A 44 12.84 7.41 -0.59
N GLU A 45 12.96 6.50 0.37
CA GLU A 45 14.25 6.10 0.94
C GLU A 45 14.48 4.59 0.87
N VAL A 46 15.72 4.14 0.96
CA VAL A 46 16.05 2.71 1.10
C VAL A 46 16.97 2.49 2.31
N PRO A 47 16.57 1.67 3.31
CA PRO A 47 15.25 1.04 3.51
C PRO A 47 14.09 2.05 3.52
N GLY A 48 12.85 1.66 3.20
CA GLY A 48 11.68 2.57 3.07
C GLY A 48 11.29 3.28 4.37
N ILE A 49 10.59 4.42 4.28
CA ILE A 49 10.19 5.20 5.47
C ILE A 49 8.95 4.56 6.13
N PRO A 50 8.97 4.28 7.44
CA PRO A 50 7.78 3.83 8.17
C PRO A 50 6.75 4.97 8.22
N ARG A 51 5.66 4.79 7.49
CA ARG A 51 4.53 5.73 7.40
C ARG A 51 3.30 5.06 8.01
N PRO A 52 3.01 5.31 9.30
CA PRO A 52 1.87 4.69 9.98
C PRO A 52 0.54 5.15 9.38
N VAL A 53 -0.52 4.39 9.62
CA VAL A 53 -1.85 4.59 9.03
C VAL A 53 -2.40 5.97 9.34
N TRP A 54 -2.25 6.44 10.59
CA TRP A 54 -2.70 7.78 10.97
C TRP A 54 -2.07 8.88 10.10
N LEU A 55 -0.79 8.74 9.77
CA LEU A 55 -0.06 9.70 8.96
C LEU A 55 -0.56 9.66 7.51
N THR A 56 -0.79 8.46 6.98
CA THR A 56 -1.36 8.27 5.65
C THR A 56 -2.77 8.83 5.53
N ILE A 57 -3.63 8.65 6.55
CA ILE A 57 -4.97 9.25 6.58
C ILE A 57 -4.88 10.77 6.68
N LEU A 58 -4.00 11.31 7.52
CA LEU A 58 -3.82 12.75 7.70
C LEU A 58 -3.39 13.43 6.40
N GLY A 59 -2.55 12.80 5.58
CA GLY A 59 -2.20 13.33 4.26
C GLY A 59 -3.34 13.15 3.25
N SER A 60 -3.98 11.98 3.23
CA SER A 60 -4.91 11.59 2.17
C SER A 60 -6.29 12.25 2.28
N VAL A 61 -6.88 12.36 3.47
CA VAL A 61 -8.24 12.89 3.64
C VAL A 61 -8.33 14.38 3.26
N PRO A 62 -7.46 15.28 3.77
CA PRO A 62 -7.53 16.70 3.42
C PRO A 62 -7.24 16.99 1.94
N THR A 63 -6.51 16.10 1.26
CA THR A 63 -6.14 16.25 -0.14
C THR A 63 -7.04 15.49 -1.10
N ALA A 64 -8.19 14.96 -0.63
CA ALA A 64 -9.09 14.13 -1.42
C ALA A 64 -8.37 12.97 -2.14
N LEU A 65 -7.54 12.23 -1.40
CA LEU A 65 -6.66 11.15 -1.87
C LEU A 65 -5.51 11.59 -2.79
N GLY A 66 -5.30 12.89 -3.02
CA GLY A 66 -4.16 13.39 -3.80
C GLY A 66 -2.82 12.95 -3.22
N TRP A 67 -2.67 13.07 -1.89
CA TRP A 67 -1.45 12.61 -1.20
C TRP A 67 -1.33 11.08 -1.19
N TYR A 68 -2.44 10.34 -1.22
CA TYR A 68 -2.39 8.87 -1.32
C TYR A 68 -1.66 8.42 -2.60
N GLY A 69 -1.78 9.18 -3.69
CA GLY A 69 -0.96 8.98 -4.89
C GLY A 69 0.53 9.09 -4.63
N TRP A 70 0.96 10.10 -3.87
CA TRP A 70 2.37 10.26 -3.45
C TRP A 70 2.83 9.11 -2.56
N TYR A 71 2.03 8.73 -1.56
CA TYR A 71 2.31 7.57 -0.73
C TYR A 71 2.50 6.30 -1.55
N LYS A 72 1.58 6.03 -2.48
CA LYS A 72 1.62 4.85 -3.34
C LYS A 72 2.83 4.86 -4.26
N PHE A 73 3.17 6.02 -4.82
CA PHE A 73 4.41 6.20 -5.57
C PHE A 73 5.63 5.85 -4.71
N SER A 74 5.72 6.44 -3.51
CA SER A 74 6.87 6.25 -2.65
C SER A 74 7.04 4.81 -2.22
N VAL A 75 5.99 4.16 -1.72
CA VAL A 75 6.05 2.75 -1.31
C VAL A 75 6.49 1.82 -2.45
N GLU A 76 5.94 2.00 -3.65
CA GLU A 76 6.29 1.16 -4.81
C GLU A 76 7.75 1.37 -5.24
N GLU A 77 8.24 2.62 -5.20
CA GLU A 77 9.63 2.95 -5.55
C GLU A 77 10.61 2.49 -4.46
N GLU A 78 10.30 2.68 -3.17
CA GLU A 78 11.10 2.19 -2.05
C GLU A 78 11.27 0.68 -2.12
N LEU A 79 10.18 -0.06 -2.36
CA LEU A 79 10.23 -1.51 -2.51
C LEU A 79 10.99 -1.93 -3.77
N TYR A 80 10.78 -1.25 -4.90
CA TYR A 80 11.51 -1.55 -6.14
C TYR A 80 13.01 -1.38 -5.97
N GLN A 81 13.46 -0.28 -5.35
CA GLN A 81 14.87 -0.02 -5.13
C GLN A 81 15.46 -0.94 -4.06
N TYR A 82 14.68 -1.27 -3.02
CA TYR A 82 15.10 -2.25 -2.02
C TYR A 82 15.34 -3.62 -2.64
N GLU A 83 14.37 -4.16 -3.38
CA GLU A 83 14.49 -5.45 -4.11
C GLU A 83 15.67 -5.46 -5.09
N LEU A 84 15.87 -4.35 -5.82
CA LEU A 84 16.97 -4.22 -6.77
C LEU A 84 18.33 -4.26 -6.06
N GLN A 85 18.44 -3.66 -4.88
CA GLN A 85 19.68 -3.63 -4.09
C GLN A 85 19.94 -4.93 -3.31
N SER A 86 18.90 -5.58 -2.79
CA SER A 86 19.02 -6.78 -1.95
C SER A 86 19.10 -8.07 -2.76
N GLU A 87 18.26 -8.22 -3.79
CA GLU A 87 18.06 -9.48 -4.51
C GLU A 87 18.53 -9.43 -5.98
N GLY A 88 18.81 -8.23 -6.49
CA GLY A 88 19.15 -8.02 -7.91
C GLY A 88 18.01 -8.33 -8.87
N LYS A 89 16.78 -8.45 -8.36
CA LYS A 89 15.56 -8.73 -9.11
C LYS A 89 14.43 -7.88 -8.57
N VAL A 90 13.55 -7.41 -9.46
CA VAL A 90 12.35 -6.69 -9.06
C VAL A 90 11.10 -7.50 -9.35
N THR A 91 10.15 -7.41 -8.43
CA THR A 91 8.84 -8.07 -8.55
C THR A 91 7.71 -7.07 -8.79
N GLY A 92 7.95 -5.78 -8.56
CA GLY A 92 7.07 -4.67 -8.92
C GLY A 92 7.71 -3.74 -9.96
N CYS A 93 6.91 -2.86 -10.55
CA CYS A 93 7.35 -1.93 -11.60
C CYS A 93 7.74 -0.53 -11.06
N GLY A 94 7.95 -0.39 -9.75
CA GLY A 94 8.35 0.87 -9.12
C GLY A 94 7.25 1.92 -9.07
N GLY A 95 7.56 3.06 -8.47
CA GLY A 95 6.61 4.16 -8.33
C GLY A 95 6.22 4.76 -9.68
N TYR A 96 7.22 4.95 -10.56
CA TYR A 96 6.97 5.48 -11.90
C TYR A 96 6.19 4.47 -12.74
N GLY A 97 6.64 3.21 -12.79
CA GLY A 97 6.00 2.19 -13.62
C GLY A 97 4.62 1.75 -13.12
N THR A 98 4.29 1.91 -11.84
CA THR A 98 2.95 1.59 -11.33
C THR A 98 1.99 2.78 -11.47
N LEU A 99 2.36 3.98 -10.99
CA LEU A 99 1.42 5.10 -10.89
C LEU A 99 1.27 5.88 -12.20
N PHE A 100 2.33 6.08 -12.98
CA PHE A 100 2.26 6.93 -14.17
C PHE A 100 1.40 6.36 -15.29
N PRO A 101 1.44 5.05 -15.63
CA PRO A 101 0.51 4.49 -16.61
C PRO A 101 -0.95 4.70 -16.21
N PHE A 102 -1.26 4.56 -14.92
CA PHE A 102 -2.60 4.80 -14.40
C PHE A 102 -3.01 6.26 -14.58
N VAL A 103 -2.18 7.21 -14.12
CA VAL A 103 -2.47 8.64 -14.23
C VAL A 103 -2.61 9.07 -15.69
N TYR A 104 -1.71 8.63 -16.58
CA TYR A 104 -1.81 8.93 -18.01
C TYR A 104 -3.05 8.29 -18.64
N GLY A 105 -3.37 7.04 -18.28
CA GLY A 105 -4.57 6.37 -18.73
C GLY A 105 -5.84 7.11 -18.31
N VAL A 106 -5.90 7.64 -17.08
CA VAL A 106 -7.02 8.48 -16.63
C VAL A 106 -7.05 9.82 -17.37
N LEU A 107 -5.92 10.52 -17.49
CA LEU A 107 -5.85 11.83 -18.14
C LEU A 107 -6.18 11.79 -19.63
N ILE A 108 -5.90 10.68 -20.32
CA ILE A 108 -6.23 10.48 -21.72
C ILE A 108 -7.65 9.89 -21.85
N GLY A 109 -7.94 8.83 -21.11
CA GLY A 109 -9.19 8.08 -21.20
C GLY A 109 -10.41 8.89 -20.76
N PHE A 110 -10.29 9.70 -19.69
CA PHE A 110 -11.42 10.46 -19.15
C PHE A 110 -11.94 11.52 -20.13
N PRO A 111 -11.11 12.41 -20.71
CA PRO A 111 -11.58 13.35 -21.73
C PRO A 111 -12.13 12.66 -22.97
N LEU A 112 -11.48 11.59 -23.45
CA LEU A 112 -11.97 10.84 -24.62
C LEU A 112 -13.34 10.21 -24.36
N SER A 113 -13.53 9.64 -23.17
CA SER A 113 -14.81 9.07 -22.73
C SER A 113 -15.88 10.15 -22.62
N LEU A 114 -15.56 11.30 -22.01
CA LEU A 114 -16.48 12.43 -21.86
C LEU A 114 -16.94 12.98 -23.22
N LEU A 115 -16.04 13.01 -24.20
CA LEU A 115 -16.32 13.43 -25.58
C LEU A 115 -16.90 12.30 -26.45
N HIS A 116 -17.21 11.14 -25.87
CA HIS A 116 -17.76 9.96 -26.57
C HIS A 116 -16.89 9.48 -27.74
N VAL A 117 -15.57 9.66 -27.65
CA VAL A 117 -14.61 9.16 -28.63
C VAL A 117 -14.41 7.65 -28.41
N PRO A 118 -14.54 6.81 -29.46
CA PRO A 118 -14.31 5.37 -29.34
C PRO A 118 -12.94 5.06 -28.72
N GLY A 119 -12.92 4.21 -27.70
CA GLY A 119 -11.71 3.79 -26.98
C GLY A 119 -11.42 4.52 -25.67
N GLY A 120 -12.10 5.63 -25.35
CA GLY A 120 -11.93 6.34 -24.08
C GLY A 120 -12.19 5.45 -22.85
N GLU A 121 -13.33 4.77 -22.83
CA GLU A 121 -13.68 3.80 -21.77
C GLU A 121 -12.70 2.62 -21.70
N THR A 122 -12.21 2.15 -22.84
CA THR A 122 -11.22 1.06 -22.87
C THR A 122 -9.92 1.46 -22.21
N ILE A 123 -9.44 2.68 -22.45
CA ILE A 123 -8.24 3.22 -21.79
C ILE A 123 -8.47 3.36 -20.28
N LEU A 124 -9.63 3.86 -19.86
CA LEU A 124 -9.99 3.96 -18.44
C LEU A 124 -10.00 2.59 -17.75
N ASN A 125 -10.63 1.59 -18.38
CA ASN A 125 -10.67 0.23 -17.86
C ASN A 125 -9.27 -0.40 -17.79
N ALA A 126 -8.42 -0.16 -18.79
CA ALA A 126 -7.03 -0.61 -18.77
C ALA A 126 -6.22 0.04 -17.63
N ALA A 127 -6.42 1.34 -17.39
CA ALA A 127 -5.79 2.05 -16.28
C ALA A 127 -6.26 1.49 -14.92
N ALA A 128 -7.55 1.25 -14.76
CA ALA A 128 -8.13 0.65 -13.56
C ALA A 128 -7.58 -0.78 -13.32
N LEU A 129 -7.50 -1.60 -14.37
CA LEU A 129 -6.92 -2.94 -14.29
C LEU A 129 -5.43 -2.89 -13.91
N TRP A 130 -4.69 -1.94 -14.46
CA TRP A 130 -3.26 -1.76 -14.17
C TRP A 130 -3.01 -1.44 -12.70
N ILE A 131 -3.71 -0.44 -12.15
CA ILE A 131 -3.52 -0.05 -10.75
C ILE A 131 -3.99 -1.14 -9.77
N LEU A 132 -5.00 -1.92 -10.16
CA LEU A 132 -5.50 -3.06 -9.40
C LEU A 132 -4.52 -4.24 -9.40
N ALA A 133 -3.95 -4.57 -10.56
CA ALA A 133 -2.89 -5.58 -10.67
C ALA A 133 -1.66 -5.18 -9.83
N GLY A 134 -1.28 -3.90 -9.86
CA GLY A 134 -0.27 -3.34 -8.97
C GLY A 134 -0.62 -3.54 -7.48
N GLN A 135 -1.88 -3.28 -7.10
CA GLN A 135 -2.35 -3.45 -5.72
C GLN A 135 -2.28 -4.92 -5.25
N VAL A 136 -2.71 -5.87 -6.09
CA VAL A 136 -2.64 -7.31 -5.79
C VAL A 136 -1.17 -7.73 -5.61
N ASN A 137 -0.27 -7.25 -6.48
CA ASN A 137 1.15 -7.55 -6.38
C ASN A 137 1.78 -6.91 -5.14
N LEU A 138 1.38 -5.70 -4.76
CA LEU A 138 1.83 -5.04 -3.54
C LEU A 138 1.46 -5.85 -2.30
N TYR A 139 0.24 -6.44 -2.25
CA TYR A 139 -0.16 -7.29 -1.13
C TYR A 139 0.72 -8.54 -1.02
N ARG A 140 1.06 -9.17 -2.15
CA ARG A 140 1.99 -10.30 -2.18
C ARG A 140 3.37 -9.90 -1.65
N ARG A 141 3.90 -8.76 -2.10
CA ARG A 141 5.20 -8.25 -1.64
C ARG A 141 5.20 -7.96 -0.15
N VAL A 142 4.15 -7.31 0.37
CA VAL A 142 4.02 -7.07 1.81
C VAL A 142 3.92 -8.37 2.60
N ASN A 143 3.22 -9.39 2.08
CA ASN A 143 3.19 -10.72 2.71
C ASN A 143 4.58 -11.37 2.78
N GLU A 144 5.39 -11.26 1.73
CA GLU A 144 6.77 -11.78 1.71
C GLU A 144 7.64 -11.07 2.76
N LEU A 145 7.48 -9.75 2.90
CA LEU A 145 8.20 -8.96 3.90
C LEU A 145 7.74 -9.27 5.33
N THR A 146 6.44 -9.46 5.57
CA THR A 146 5.94 -9.82 6.90
C THR A 146 6.32 -11.25 7.29
N GLU A 147 6.38 -12.17 6.33
CA GLU A 147 6.93 -13.52 6.51
C GLU A 147 8.39 -13.46 6.98
N GLU A 148 9.20 -12.55 6.44
CA GLU A 148 10.60 -12.34 6.85
C GLU A 148 10.75 -11.88 8.31
N VAL A 149 9.91 -10.96 8.78
CA VAL A 149 10.01 -10.36 10.13
C VAL A 149 8.96 -10.89 11.11
N THR A 150 8.46 -12.11 10.86
CA THR A 150 7.36 -12.71 11.63
C THR A 150 7.68 -12.81 13.12
N SER A 151 8.90 -13.21 13.46
CA SER A 151 9.35 -13.32 14.86
C SER A 151 9.41 -11.97 15.57
N GLU A 152 9.94 -10.95 14.91
CA GLU A 152 10.17 -9.61 15.43
C GLU A 152 8.85 -8.87 15.68
N LEU A 153 7.86 -9.09 14.81
CA LEU A 153 6.52 -8.54 14.96
C LEU A 153 5.60 -9.42 15.82
N GLY A 154 6.00 -10.66 16.09
CA GLY A 154 5.21 -11.66 16.81
C GLY A 154 3.94 -12.03 16.06
N LEU A 155 4.02 -12.18 14.74
CA LEU A 155 2.88 -12.55 13.90
C LEU A 155 2.54 -14.03 14.09
N GLU A 156 1.26 -14.36 13.94
CA GLU A 156 0.77 -15.73 14.05
C GLU A 156 0.70 -16.41 12.67
N GLY A 157 0.85 -17.74 12.66
CA GLY A 157 0.71 -18.54 11.45
C GLY A 157 1.93 -18.47 10.52
N ASP A 158 1.68 -18.29 9.22
CA ASP A 158 2.70 -18.24 8.16
C ASP A 158 3.33 -16.85 7.98
N GLY A 159 3.00 -15.89 8.86
CA GLY A 159 3.50 -14.52 8.75
C GLY A 159 2.83 -13.66 7.69
N ARG A 160 1.92 -14.22 6.87
CA ARG A 160 1.25 -13.48 5.79
C ARG A 160 0.01 -12.80 6.29
N MET A 161 -0.03 -11.48 6.23
CA MET A 161 -1.08 -10.71 6.90
C MET A 161 -2.24 -10.30 5.99
N LEU A 162 -2.09 -10.46 4.67
CA LEU A 162 -3.05 -10.04 3.66
C LEU A 162 -3.46 -11.22 2.78
N TYR A 163 -4.68 -11.19 2.26
CA TYR A 163 -5.07 -12.02 1.13
C TYR A 163 -4.97 -11.16 -0.13
N GLU A 164 -4.18 -11.58 -1.12
CA GLU A 164 -3.87 -10.79 -2.31
C GLU A 164 -5.14 -10.43 -3.10
N TRP A 165 -6.08 -11.36 -3.16
CA TRP A 165 -7.37 -11.17 -3.84
C TRP A 165 -8.30 -10.20 -3.10
N TRP A 166 -8.02 -9.82 -1.85
CA TRP A 166 -8.83 -8.83 -1.13
C TRP A 166 -8.74 -7.43 -1.72
N ALA A 167 -7.73 -7.16 -2.55
CA ALA A 167 -7.68 -5.94 -3.35
C ALA A 167 -8.88 -5.81 -4.31
N LEU A 168 -9.59 -6.92 -4.61
CA LEU A 168 -10.77 -6.95 -5.48
C LEU A 168 -12.10 -6.77 -4.73
N LEU A 169 -12.07 -6.65 -3.40
CA LEU A 169 -13.29 -6.49 -2.62
C LEU A 169 -13.98 -5.16 -2.93
N PRO A 170 -15.32 -5.07 -2.80
CA PRO A 170 -16.02 -3.81 -2.98
C PRO A 170 -15.75 -2.86 -1.79
N PRO A 171 -15.81 -1.53 -2.03
CA PRO A 171 -15.87 -0.56 -0.95
C PRO A 171 -17.00 -0.84 0.05
N PRO A 172 -16.76 -0.68 1.36
CA PRO A 172 -15.56 -0.10 2.00
C PRO A 172 -14.46 -1.13 2.36
N LEU A 173 -14.60 -2.41 2.02
CA LEU A 173 -13.70 -3.46 2.50
C LEU A 173 -12.29 -3.35 1.90
N ASP A 174 -12.17 -3.01 0.62
CA ASP A 174 -10.89 -2.74 -0.04
C ASP A 174 -10.07 -1.65 0.67
N VAL A 175 -10.71 -0.58 1.13
CA VAL A 175 -10.07 0.51 1.86
C VAL A 175 -9.49 -0.01 3.17
N VAL A 176 -10.28 -0.75 3.96
CA VAL A 176 -9.83 -1.27 5.25
C VAL A 176 -8.65 -2.23 5.08
N VAL A 177 -8.69 -3.09 4.07
CA VAL A 177 -7.58 -3.99 3.75
C VAL A 177 -6.36 -3.21 3.23
N GLY A 178 -6.58 -2.13 2.47
CA GLY A 178 -5.54 -1.17 2.10
C GLY A 178 -4.85 -0.58 3.32
N LEU A 179 -5.58 -0.15 4.35
CA LEU A 179 -4.99 0.36 5.58
C LEU A 179 -4.21 -0.72 6.35
N ARG A 180 -4.68 -1.97 6.32
CA ARG A 180 -3.94 -3.13 6.87
C ARG A 180 -2.59 -3.29 6.16
N GLN A 181 -2.57 -3.17 4.83
CA GLN A 181 -1.32 -3.18 4.06
C GLN A 181 -0.38 -2.03 4.45
N VAL A 182 -0.92 -0.81 4.63
CA VAL A 182 -0.14 0.37 5.07
C VAL A 182 0.52 0.09 6.42
N HIS A 183 -0.24 -0.45 7.38
CA HIS A 183 0.24 -0.77 8.73
C HIS A 183 1.41 -1.76 8.71
N PHE A 184 1.23 -2.92 8.07
CA PHE A 184 2.27 -3.95 8.07
C PHE A 184 3.53 -3.55 7.31
N LEU A 185 3.39 -2.79 6.23
CA LEU A 185 4.55 -2.24 5.53
C LEU A 185 5.29 -1.21 6.39
N SER A 186 4.56 -0.37 7.13
CA SER A 186 5.16 0.57 8.08
C SER A 186 5.92 -0.16 9.19
N GLU A 187 5.33 -1.21 9.77
CA GLU A 187 5.97 -2.02 10.81
C GLU A 187 7.21 -2.76 10.31
N TYR A 188 7.18 -3.30 9.09
CA TYR A 188 8.35 -3.90 8.47
C TYR A 188 9.50 -2.89 8.35
N TRP A 189 9.23 -1.70 7.82
CA TRP A 189 10.26 -0.67 7.69
C TRP A 189 10.79 -0.18 9.03
N ARG A 190 9.93 -0.07 10.04
CA ARG A 190 10.32 0.25 11.41
C ARG A 190 11.34 -0.76 11.93
N VAL A 191 11.06 -2.06 11.79
CA VAL A 191 11.97 -3.14 12.19
C VAL A 191 13.28 -3.07 11.41
N LYS A 192 13.22 -2.91 10.08
CA LYS A 192 14.42 -2.84 9.23
C LYS A 192 15.32 -1.63 9.51
N ARG A 193 14.74 -0.52 9.96
CA ARG A 193 15.49 0.68 10.36
C ARG A 193 15.90 0.69 11.83
N GLY A 194 15.43 -0.26 12.64
CA GLY A 194 15.64 -0.24 14.08
C GLY A 194 14.97 0.96 14.77
N GLU A 195 13.89 1.50 14.19
CA GLU A 195 13.15 2.62 14.78
C GLU A 195 12.30 2.13 15.97
N GLU A 196 12.17 2.97 16.99
CA GLU A 196 11.35 2.67 18.16
C GLU A 196 9.87 2.49 17.78
N TYR A 197 9.19 1.61 18.51
CA TYR A 197 7.76 1.40 18.34
C TYR A 197 6.97 2.67 18.67
N GLN A 198 6.16 3.11 17.71
CA GLN A 198 5.20 4.19 17.91
C GLN A 198 3.80 3.64 17.66
N LYS A 199 2.96 3.74 18.68
CA LYS A 199 1.58 3.27 18.62
C LYS A 199 0.80 3.99 17.52
N ASP A 200 0.16 3.24 16.64
CA ASP A 200 -0.71 3.75 15.60
C ASP A 200 -2.16 3.77 16.11
N GLU A 201 -2.59 4.90 16.66
CA GLU A 201 -3.93 5.04 17.26
C GLU A 201 -5.06 4.71 16.28
N ILE A 202 -4.88 4.91 14.98
CA ILE A 202 -5.89 4.50 14.00
C ILE A 202 -5.94 2.97 13.90
N ALA A 203 -4.78 2.33 13.69
CA ALA A 203 -4.70 0.89 13.42
C ALA A 203 -4.94 0.02 14.66
N GLU A 204 -4.58 0.51 15.84
CA GLU A 204 -4.60 -0.25 17.09
C GLU A 204 -5.81 0.07 17.96
N THR A 205 -6.26 1.32 17.98
CA THR A 205 -7.38 1.73 18.83
C THR A 205 -8.67 1.84 18.03
N LEU A 206 -8.69 2.62 16.94
CA LEU A 206 -9.94 2.95 16.23
C LEU A 206 -10.44 1.82 15.33
N PHE A 207 -9.53 1.11 14.66
CA PHE A 207 -9.81 0.03 13.73
C PHE A 207 -8.91 -1.18 14.02
N PRO A 208 -9.12 -1.88 15.15
CA PRO A 208 -8.18 -2.89 15.65
C PRO A 208 -7.93 -4.03 14.65
N PHE A 209 -8.86 -4.30 13.73
CA PHE A 209 -8.69 -5.22 12.61
C PHE A 209 -7.41 -4.96 11.80
N ILE A 210 -6.99 -3.71 11.64
CA ILE A 210 -5.82 -3.32 10.84
C ILE A 210 -4.53 -3.89 11.44
N SER A 211 -4.39 -3.89 12.76
CA SER A 211 -3.17 -4.29 13.47
C SER A 211 -3.17 -5.73 13.98
N ARG A 212 -4.23 -6.51 13.73
CA ARG A 212 -4.30 -7.92 14.21
C ARG A 212 -3.14 -8.74 13.66
N LYS A 213 -2.42 -9.42 14.56
CA LYS A 213 -1.25 -10.27 14.26
C LYS A 213 -1.59 -11.60 13.60
N GLU A 214 -2.87 -11.91 13.49
CA GLU A 214 -3.40 -13.09 12.80
C GLU A 214 -3.83 -12.75 11.37
N ARG A 215 -3.66 -13.70 10.45
CA ARG A 215 -4.24 -13.61 9.11
C ARG A 215 -5.76 -13.77 9.17
N PHE A 216 -6.47 -12.64 9.19
CA PHE A 216 -7.93 -12.62 9.27
C PHE A 216 -8.57 -13.16 7.99
N THR A 217 -9.46 -14.15 8.07
CA THR A 217 -10.26 -14.62 6.94
C THR A 217 -11.52 -13.78 6.76
N LEU A 218 -12.16 -13.79 5.58
CA LEU A 218 -13.44 -13.07 5.38
C LEU A 218 -14.50 -13.60 6.33
N LYS A 219 -14.46 -14.91 6.56
CA LYS A 219 -15.37 -15.58 7.47
C LYS A 219 -15.22 -15.07 8.90
N ARG A 220 -13.98 -14.99 9.42
CA ARG A 220 -13.71 -14.39 10.73
C ARG A 220 -14.06 -12.90 10.73
N PHE A 221 -13.79 -12.19 9.64
CA PHE A 221 -14.23 -10.80 9.47
C PHE A 221 -15.73 -10.69 9.74
N PHE A 222 -16.58 -11.43 9.02
CA PHE A 222 -18.03 -11.35 9.24
C PHE A 222 -18.50 -11.88 10.60
N ARG A 223 -17.76 -12.82 11.20
CA ARG A 223 -18.14 -13.46 12.48
C ARG A 223 -17.77 -12.64 13.71
N GLU A 224 -16.68 -11.88 13.66
CA GLU A 224 -16.09 -11.24 14.83
C GLU A 224 -16.14 -9.71 14.70
N PRO A 225 -17.35 -9.10 14.75
CA PRO A 225 -17.51 -7.65 14.61
C PRO A 225 -16.75 -6.87 15.67
N ARG A 226 -16.46 -7.49 16.82
CA ARG A 226 -15.64 -6.91 17.90
C ARG A 226 -14.25 -6.45 17.48
N HIS A 227 -13.77 -6.93 16.34
CA HIS A 227 -12.46 -6.54 15.82
C HIS A 227 -12.53 -5.42 14.78
N TRP A 228 -13.71 -4.99 14.33
CA TRP A 228 -13.82 -4.02 13.24
C TRP A 228 -13.46 -2.61 13.67
N PHE A 229 -14.09 -2.13 14.74
CA PHE A 229 -13.99 -0.75 15.20
C PHE A 229 -13.88 -0.69 16.72
N TRP A 230 -13.39 0.44 17.24
CA TRP A 230 -13.32 0.68 18.68
C TRP A 230 -14.67 0.51 19.40
N PHE A 231 -15.78 0.92 18.76
CA PHE A 231 -17.12 0.88 19.35
C PHE A 231 -17.80 -0.50 19.24
N THR A 232 -17.25 -1.42 18.43
CA THR A 232 -17.79 -2.78 18.32
C THR A 232 -17.10 -3.74 19.29
N THR A 233 -16.05 -3.33 19.99
CA THR A 233 -15.23 -4.18 20.88
C THR A 233 -15.99 -4.95 21.96
N THR A 234 -17.17 -4.46 22.36
CA THR A 234 -18.05 -5.11 23.35
C THR A 234 -19.15 -5.98 22.74
N TRP A 235 -19.20 -6.09 21.41
CA TRP A 235 -20.22 -6.88 20.72
C TRP A 235 -19.88 -8.36 20.78
N ASP A 236 -20.91 -9.18 20.93
CA ASP A 236 -20.77 -10.63 20.83
C ASP A 236 -20.45 -11.04 19.39
N ASP A 237 -19.70 -12.13 19.27
CA ASP A 237 -19.43 -12.74 17.97
C ASP A 237 -20.74 -13.26 17.36
N PHE A 238 -20.92 -13.04 16.06
CA PHE A 238 -22.14 -13.49 15.39
C PHE A 238 -22.13 -14.99 15.16
N ASP A 239 -23.02 -15.72 15.83
CA ASP A 239 -23.10 -17.17 15.70
C ASP A 239 -24.04 -17.60 14.56
N PHE A 240 -23.66 -17.28 13.32
CA PHE A 240 -24.41 -17.69 12.13
C PHE A 240 -24.05 -19.12 11.72
N GLU A 241 -25.05 -20.01 11.62
CA GLU A 241 -24.87 -21.42 11.22
C GLU A 241 -24.16 -21.59 9.87
N PHE A 242 -24.43 -20.74 8.87
CA PHE A 242 -23.76 -20.82 7.57
C PHE A 242 -22.31 -20.31 7.58
N LEU A 243 -21.87 -19.68 8.68
CA LEU A 243 -20.48 -19.32 8.97
C LEU A 243 -19.85 -20.30 9.99
N LYS A 244 -20.41 -21.50 10.15
CA LYS A 244 -19.79 -22.66 10.80
C LYS A 244 -19.49 -23.68 9.69
N GLU A 245 -18.41 -23.54 8.93
CA GLU A 245 -17.18 -24.35 8.92
C GLU A 245 -16.21 -23.82 7.85
#